data_AF-A0A0C2I8R9-F1
#
_entry.id   AF-A0A0C2I8R9-F1
#
_cell.length_a   1.000
_cell.length_b   1.000
_cell.length_c   1.000
_cell.angle_alpha   90.00
_cell.angle_beta   90.00
_cell.angle_gamma   90.00
#
_symmetry.space_group_name_H-M   'P 1'
#
loop_
_entity.id
_entity.type
_entity.pdbx_description
1 polymer ?
#
loop_
_entity_poly.entity_id
_entity_poly.type
_entity_poly.pdbx_seq_one_letter_code
_entity_poly.pdbx_strand_id
1 'polypeptide(L)' 'MWTLLFAAGMAGEQPSAIKAQGPFHGPVVAESILESIVESLTLHGYQLAEDPQIWCLHLQAQLREINGTRGRSLEH' A
#
# COMPACT_ATOMS: atom_id res chain seq x y z
N MET A 1 -5.91 -11.14 -9.27
CA MET A 1 -6.42 -10.22 -8.23
C MET A 1 -5.32 -9.22 -7.93
N TRP A 2 -5.53 -7.93 -8.12
CA TRP A 2 -4.54 -6.90 -7.80
C TRP A 2 -4.83 -6.29 -6.43
N THR A 3 -3.79 -5.88 -5.72
CA THR A 3 -3.90 -5.26 -4.39
C THR A 3 -2.84 -4.20 -4.28
N LEU A 4 -3.28 -3.00 -3.95
CA LEU A 4 -2.40 -1.88 -3.76
C LEU A 4 -2.08 -1.78 -2.28
N LEU A 5 -0.80 -1.61 -1.99
CA LEU A 5 -0.31 -1.37 -0.65
C LEU A 5 0.26 0.04 -0.60
N PHE A 6 -0.22 0.83 0.34
CA PHE A 6 0.16 2.21 0.55
C PHE A 6 0.75 2.33 1.95
N ALA A 7 1.89 3.00 2.04
CA ALA A 7 2.44 3.45 3.32
C ALA A 7 2.67 4.95 3.23
N ALA A 8 2.26 5.67 4.27
CA ALA A 8 2.48 7.09 4.45
C ALA A 8 3.11 7.31 5.83
N GLY A 9 4.01 8.29 5.91
CA GLY A 9 4.76 8.59 7.13
C GLY A 9 5.85 9.62 6.86
N MET A 10 6.63 9.91 7.90
CA MET A 10 7.79 10.79 7.80
C MET A 10 9.01 10.01 7.31
N ALA A 11 9.83 10.66 6.47
CA ALA A 11 11.08 10.08 6.01
C ALA A 11 12.03 9.82 7.20
N GLY A 12 12.55 8.60 7.31
CA GLY A 12 13.41 8.19 8.43
C GLY A 12 12.68 7.56 9.62
N GLU A 13 11.35 7.52 9.63
CA GLU A 13 10.54 6.90 10.68
C GLU A 13 9.74 5.68 10.17
N GLN A 14 9.10 4.94 11.09
CA GLN A 14 8.11 3.92 10.72
C GLN A 14 6.92 4.59 10.00
N PRO A 15 6.32 3.96 8.98
CA PRO A 15 5.10 4.49 8.37
C PRO A 15 4.01 4.69 9.43
N SER A 16 3.46 5.90 9.50
CA SER A 16 2.39 6.25 10.44
C SER A 16 1.03 5.68 10.02
N ALA A 17 0.86 5.44 8.73
CA ALA A 17 -0.31 4.78 8.17
C ALA A 17 0.13 3.77 7.12
N ILE A 18 -0.35 2.53 7.24
CA ILE A 18 -0.25 1.53 6.17
C ILE A 18 -1.66 1.07 5.84
N LYS A 19 -1.99 1.10 4.55
CA LYS A 19 -3.31 0.73 4.04
C LYS A 19 -3.17 -0.18 2.85
N ALA A 20 -3.91 -1.28 2.87
CA ALA A 20 -4.08 -2.16 1.73
C ALA A 20 -5.46 -1.92 1.12
N GLN A 21 -5.54 -1.80 -0.20
CA GLN A 21 -6.81 -1.71 -0.92
C GLN A 21 -6.90 -2.77 -2.00
N GLY A 22 -8.08 -3.38 -2.07
CA GLY A 22 -8.40 -4.46 -2.99
C GLY A 22 -9.46 -5.37 -2.37
N PRO A 23 -9.79 -6.47 -3.04
CA PRO A 23 -9.19 -6.94 -4.30
C PRO A 23 -9.68 -6.18 -5.56
N PHE A 24 -8.76 -5.82 -6.44
CA PHE A 24 -9.08 -5.22 -7.74
C PHE A 24 -9.10 -6.28 -8.86
N HIS A 25 -10.08 -6.15 -9.76
CA HIS A 25 -10.32 -7.08 -10.88
C HIS A 25 -9.43 -6.80 -12.12
N GLY A 26 -8.47 -5.88 -12.03
CA GLY A 26 -7.53 -5.59 -13.11
C GLY A 26 -6.53 -4.49 -12.74
N PRO A 27 -5.38 -4.41 -13.44
CA PRO A 27 -4.34 -3.42 -13.18
C PRO A 27 -4.83 -1.99 -13.46
N VAL A 28 -5.65 -1.79 -14.48
CA VAL A 28 -6.19 -0.47 -14.88
C VAL A 28 -6.95 0.23 -13.73
N VAL A 29 -7.78 -0.52 -13.01
CA VAL A 29 -8.51 0.03 -11.85
C VAL A 29 -7.55 0.35 -10.71
N ALA A 30 -6.51 -0.47 -10.54
CA ALA A 30 -5.50 -0.24 -9.53
C ALA A 30 -4.66 1.01 -9.84
N GLU A 31 -4.28 1.22 -11.10
CA GLU A 31 -3.55 2.41 -11.55
C GLU A 31 -4.37 3.69 -11.36
N SER A 32 -5.66 3.69 -11.71
CA SER A 32 -6.52 4.86 -11.53
C SER A 32 -6.71 5.24 -10.05
N ILE A 33 -6.84 4.24 -9.16
CA ILE A 33 -6.91 4.46 -7.72
C ILE A 33 -5.57 4.96 -7.17
N LEU A 34 -4.45 4.39 -7.63
CA LEU A 34 -3.10 4.81 -7.26
C LEU A 34 -2.87 6.28 -7.60
N GLU A 35 -3.18 6.69 -8.83
CA GLU A 35 -3.08 8.09 -9.29
C GLU A 35 -3.91 9.03 -8.42
N SER A 36 -5.17 8.66 -8.13
CA SER A 36 -6.07 9.50 -7.31
C SER A 36 -5.56 9.65 -5.86
N ILE A 37 -4.96 8.60 -5.30
CA ILE A 37 -4.35 8.65 -3.96
C ILE A 37 -3.10 9.54 -3.97
N VAL A 38 -2.24 9.40 -4.98
CA VAL A 38 -1.04 10.25 -5.12
C VAL A 38 -1.43 11.71 -5.28
N GLU A 39 -2.42 12.02 -6.11
CA GLU A 39 -2.94 13.37 -6.30
C GLU A 39 -3.49 13.95 -4.99
N SER A 40 -4.32 13.19 -4.28
CA SER A 40 -4.88 13.63 -2.99
C SER A 40 -3.81 13.86 -1.92
N LEU A 41 -2.80 12.99 -1.84
CA LEU A 41 -1.67 13.16 -0.91
C LEU A 41 -0.83 14.39 -1.29
N THR A 42 -0.57 14.59 -2.59
CA THR A 42 0.14 15.77 -3.10
C THR A 42 -0.59 17.06 -2.77
N LEU A 43 -1.92 17.08 -2.90
CA LEU A 43 -2.76 18.23 -2.51
C LEU A 43 -2.67 18.55 -1.01
N HIS A 44 -2.43 17.53 -0.17
CA HIS A 44 -2.22 17.70 1.28
C HIS A 44 -0.76 18.02 1.65
N GLY A 45 0.12 18.24 0.67
CA GLY A 45 1.53 18.59 0.89
C GLY A 45 2.47 17.40 1.11
N TYR A 46 2.00 16.16 0.89
CA TYR A 46 2.87 14.99 0.89
C TYR A 46 3.59 14.86 -0.45
N GLN A 47 4.84 14.41 -0.41
CA GLN A 47 5.62 14.11 -1.62
C GLN A 47 5.96 12.63 -1.68
N LEU A 48 6.16 12.11 -2.90
CA LEU A 48 6.71 10.77 -3.10
C LEU A 48 8.12 10.72 -2.52
N ALA A 49 8.32 9.81 -1.56
CA ALA A 49 9.62 9.52 -1.00
C ALA A 49 10.24 8.36 -1.80
N GLU A 50 11.33 8.64 -2.51
CA GLU A 50 12.06 7.63 -3.29
C GLU A 50 12.84 6.64 -2.41
N ASP A 51 13.08 7.00 -1.13
CA ASP A 51 14.02 6.27 -0.28
C ASP A 51 13.54 6.08 1.17
N PRO A 52 12.73 5.04 1.45
CA PRO A 52 12.62 4.58 2.82
C PRO A 52 12.94 3.09 2.91
N GLN A 53 14.23 2.76 3.05
CA GLN A 53 14.68 1.39 3.33
C GLN A 53 13.97 0.76 4.54
N ILE A 54 13.61 1.57 5.54
CA ILE A 54 12.87 1.15 6.74
C ILE A 54 11.43 0.73 6.38
N TRP A 55 10.80 1.34 5.37
CA TRP A 55 9.41 1.05 5.01
C TRP A 55 9.28 -0.27 4.26
N CYS A 56 10.33 -0.70 3.55
CA CYS A 56 10.33 -1.98 2.85
C CYS A 56 10.02 -3.15 3.79
N LEU A 57 10.59 -3.16 5.00
CA LEU A 57 10.31 -4.19 6.02
C LEU A 57 8.85 -4.18 6.49
N HIS A 58 8.29 -3.00 6.73
CA HIS A 58 6.89 -2.84 7.17
C HIS A 58 5.90 -3.24 6.07
N LEU A 59 6.19 -2.84 4.83
CA LEU A 59 5.42 -3.23 3.65
C LEU A 59 5.48 -4.75 3.43
N GLN A 60 6.64 -5.38 3.60
CA GLN A 60 6.78 -6.83 3.51
C GLN A 60 6.00 -7.57 4.60
N ALA A 61 6.00 -7.05 5.84
CA ALA A 61 5.20 -7.62 6.93
C ALA A 61 3.70 -7.56 6.60
N GLN A 62 3.21 -6.41 6.13
CA GLN A 62 1.82 -6.27 5.69
C GLN A 62 1.47 -7.17 4.50
N LEU A 63 2.37 -7.33 3.52
CA LEU A 63 2.16 -8.28 2.42
C LEU A 63 2.03 -9.72 2.94
N ARG A 64 2.83 -10.11 3.94
CA ARG A 64 2.72 -11.43 4.57
C ARG A 64 1.37 -11.60 5.27
N GLU A 65 0.89 -10.59 5.98
CA GLU A 65 -0.44 -10.65 6.61
C GLU A 65 -1.55 -10.81 5.57
N ILE A 66 -1.55 -9.96 4.53
CA ILE A 66 -2.56 -10.01 3.46
C ILE A 66 -2.54 -11.37 2.74
N ASN A 67 -1.36 -11.90 2.44
CA ASN A 67 -1.21 -13.20 1.80
C ASN A 67 -1.61 -14.35 2.74
N GLY A 68 -1.29 -14.25 4.03
CA GLY A 68 -1.70 -15.23 5.04
C GLY A 68 -3.22 -15.27 5.25
N THR A 69 -3.88 -14.11 5.31
CA THR A 69 -5.34 -14.01 5.40
C THR A 69 -6.01 -14.53 4.13
N ARG A 70 -5.44 -14.28 2.94
CA ARG A 70 -5.96 -14.84 1.67
C ARG A 70 -5.80 -16.34 1.58
N GLY A 71 -4.68 -16.89 2.04
CA GLY A 71 -4.48 -18.33 2.14
C GLY A 71 -5.57 -18.97 3.01
N ARG A 72 -5.86 -18.34 4.16
CA ARG A 72 -6.90 -18.81 5.09
C ARG A 72 -8.34 -18.60 4.59
N SER A 73 -8.58 -17.69 3.66
CA SER A 73 -9.92 -17.46 3.09
C SER A 73 -10.28 -18.43 1.96
N LEU A 74 -9.32 -19.20 1.44
CA LEU A 74 -9.54 -20.20 0.36
C LEU A 74 -9.76 -21.63 0.90
N GLU A 75 -9.72 -21.82 2.22
CA GLU A 75 -9.90 -23.10 2.92
C GLU A 75 -11.29 -23.28 3.56
N HIS A 76 -12.29 -22.47 3.16
CA HIS A 76 -13.66 -22.53 3.70
C HIS A 76 -14.74 -22.65 2.61
#